data_AF-F7JWP4-F1
#
_entry.id   AF-F7JWP4-F1
#
_cell.length_a   1.000
_cell.length_b   1.000
_cell.length_c   1.000
_cell.angle_alpha   90.00
_cell.angle_beta   90.00
_cell.angle_gamma   90.00
#
_symmetry.space_group_name_H-M   'P 1'
#
loop_
_entity.id
_entity.type
_entity.pdbx_description
1 polymer ?
#
loop_
_entity_poly.entity_id
_entity_poly.type
_entity_poly.pdbx_seq_one_letter_code
_entity_poly.pdbx_strand_id
1 'polypeptide(L)'
;MSSRFYNYLSEKIISYFKNNNPLSGDKFYVQFETEEQVVTLYKELKNNTIVEKFVYHDDKRAQTYESYQLKFGECFLIVAAAIEGGVHPDFLAQLRNMVGRDAGYENKAILFIHCSSLDSILGGAGSLSKEGMPLNIGLLKKDINRKIQETGFGRVDKHILLQYLKNKSNELEGTNESIFDYEDIIEVLGDSQITSSEYRTFELFPDENLEGLNEKN
;
A
#
# COMPACT_ATOMS: atom_id res chain seq x y z
N MET A 1 -2.26 -13.11 -7.71
CA MET A 1 -1.73 -11.80 -7.28
C MET A 1 -0.36 -11.97 -6.65
N SER A 2 0.56 -11.06 -6.97
CA SER A 2 1.96 -11.14 -6.57
C SER A 2 2.17 -10.69 -5.14
N SER A 3 2.77 -11.54 -4.31
CA SER A 3 3.03 -11.24 -2.90
C SER A 3 4.00 -10.05 -2.71
N ARG A 4 4.86 -9.77 -3.69
CA ARG A 4 5.92 -8.74 -3.57
C ARG A 4 5.37 -7.32 -3.61
N PHE A 5 4.43 -7.04 -4.51
CA PHE A 5 3.82 -5.72 -4.60
C PHE A 5 3.06 -5.37 -3.32
N TYR A 6 2.23 -6.29 -2.81
CA TYR A 6 1.51 -6.05 -1.56
C TYR A 6 2.43 -6.03 -0.33
N ASN A 7 3.51 -6.82 -0.32
CA ASN A 7 4.54 -6.70 0.71
C ASN A 7 5.18 -5.31 0.69
N TYR A 8 5.55 -4.80 -0.49
CA TYR A 8 6.06 -3.44 -0.66
C TYR A 8 5.07 -2.38 -0.14
N LEU A 9 3.78 -2.48 -0.46
CA LEU A 9 2.75 -1.56 0.04
C LEU A 9 2.61 -1.65 1.57
N SER A 10 2.57 -2.86 2.12
CA SER A 10 2.51 -3.10 3.56
C SER A 10 3.72 -2.48 4.27
N GLU A 11 4.93 -2.70 3.75
CA GLU A 11 6.16 -2.10 4.27
C GLU A 11 6.14 -0.57 4.22
N LYS A 12 5.63 0.03 3.14
CA LYS A 12 5.48 1.49 3.04
C LYS A 12 4.55 2.05 4.11
N ILE A 13 3.37 1.44 4.29
CA ILE A 13 2.38 1.86 5.28
C ILE A 13 2.97 1.73 6.70
N ILE A 14 3.55 0.57 7.02
CA ILE A 14 4.13 0.31 8.34
C ILE A 14 5.31 1.25 8.62
N SER A 15 6.20 1.45 7.65
CA SER A 15 7.38 2.32 7.82
C SER A 15 6.97 3.79 7.99
N TYR A 16 5.93 4.22 7.28
CA TYR A 16 5.39 5.57 7.46
C TYR A 16 4.85 5.77 8.87
N PHE A 17 4.02 4.86 9.38
CA PHE A 17 3.46 4.98 10.73
C PHE A 17 4.47 4.73 11.84
N LYS A 18 5.59 4.03 11.59
CA LYS A 18 6.72 3.95 12.53
C LYS A 18 7.44 5.29 12.68
N ASN A 19 7.56 6.06 11.60
CA ASN A 19 8.22 7.36 11.61
C ASN A 19 7.27 8.50 11.97
N ASN A 20 5.97 8.30 11.72
CA ASN A 20 4.88 9.24 11.99
C ASN A 20 3.80 8.48 12.76
N ASN A 21 4.02 8.28 14.06
CA ASN A 21 3.08 7.53 14.89
C ASN A 21 1.67 8.11 14.75
N PRO A 22 0.65 7.28 14.50
CA PRO A 22 -0.73 7.75 14.45
C PRO A 22 -1.11 8.34 15.80
N LEU A 23 -1.90 9.41 15.78
CA LEU A 23 -2.47 10.00 16.98
C LEU A 23 -3.78 9.32 17.31
N SER A 24 -4.15 9.38 18.59
CA SER A 24 -5.45 8.87 19.02
C SER A 24 -6.59 9.57 18.29
N GLY A 25 -7.54 8.79 17.77
CA GLY A 25 -8.67 9.28 17.01
C GLY A 25 -8.37 9.57 15.54
N ASP A 26 -7.13 9.39 15.08
CA ASP A 26 -6.79 9.48 13.66
C ASP A 26 -7.54 8.44 12.85
N LYS A 27 -7.96 8.86 11.65
CA LYS A 27 -8.78 8.08 10.74
C LYS A 27 -8.14 8.14 9.37
N PHE A 28 -7.76 6.98 8.85
CA PHE A 28 -7.13 6.82 7.56
C PHE A 28 -7.95 5.92 6.66
N TYR A 29 -7.79 6.08 5.36
CA TYR A 29 -8.32 5.13 4.39
C TYR A 29 -7.42 4.96 3.19
N VAL A 30 -7.54 3.81 2.54
CA VAL A 30 -7.03 3.53 1.21
C VAL A 30 -8.15 2.90 0.39
N GLN A 31 -8.32 3.41 -0.83
CA GLN A 31 -9.30 2.91 -1.78
C GLN A 31 -8.58 2.20 -2.93
N PHE A 32 -9.03 1.00 -3.25
CA PHE A 32 -8.58 0.19 -4.39
C PHE A 32 -9.72 -0.05 -5.39
N GLU A 33 -9.39 -0.66 -6.53
CA GLU A 33 -10.34 -0.88 -7.61
C GLU A 33 -11.15 -2.17 -7.40
N THR A 34 -10.52 -3.21 -6.86
CA THR A 34 -11.14 -4.52 -6.68
C THR A 34 -11.10 -4.99 -5.23
N GLU A 35 -12.04 -5.85 -4.88
CA GLU A 35 -12.07 -6.48 -3.55
C GLU A 35 -10.87 -7.39 -3.34
N GLU A 36 -10.38 -8.07 -4.38
CA GLU A 36 -9.19 -8.92 -4.28
C GLU A 36 -7.96 -8.11 -3.84
N GLN A 37 -7.81 -6.88 -4.34
CA GLN A 37 -6.74 -5.97 -3.91
C GLN A 37 -6.88 -5.60 -2.42
N VAL A 38 -8.11 -5.32 -1.96
CA VAL A 38 -8.43 -5.00 -0.56
C VAL A 38 -8.08 -6.18 0.35
N VAL A 39 -8.54 -7.38 0.01
CA VAL A 39 -8.29 -8.61 0.76
C VAL A 39 -6.81 -8.93 0.83
N THR A 40 -6.08 -8.77 -0.28
CA THR A 40 -4.65 -9.09 -0.35
C THR A 40 -3.83 -8.15 0.52
N LEU A 41 -4.03 -6.82 0.41
CA LEU A 41 -3.34 -5.88 1.31
C LEU A 41 -3.72 -6.10 2.78
N TYR A 42 -5.00 -6.35 3.07
CA TYR A 42 -5.46 -6.63 4.44
C TYR A 42 -4.79 -7.88 5.04
N LYS A 43 -4.48 -8.90 4.23
CA LYS A 43 -3.73 -10.07 4.71
C LYS A 43 -2.25 -9.76 4.88
N GLU A 44 -1.63 -9.04 3.95
CA GLU A 44 -0.20 -8.68 4.03
C GLU A 44 0.10 -7.74 5.20
N LEU A 45 -0.79 -6.79 5.51
CA LEU A 45 -0.67 -5.93 6.70
C LEU A 45 -0.81 -6.71 8.01
N LYS A 46 -1.34 -7.94 8.00
CA LYS A 46 -1.37 -8.81 9.18
C LYS A 46 -0.04 -9.56 9.37
N ASN A 47 0.74 -9.72 8.31
CA ASN A 47 1.96 -10.53 8.30
C ASN A 47 3.18 -9.75 8.79
N ASN A 48 3.13 -9.27 10.04
CA ASN A 48 4.25 -8.56 10.67
C ASN A 48 4.27 -8.79 12.20
N THR A 49 5.32 -8.31 12.86
CA THR A 49 5.56 -8.54 14.29
C THR A 49 4.85 -7.56 15.23
N ILE A 50 4.25 -6.49 14.72
CA ILE A 50 3.56 -5.47 15.53
C ILE A 50 2.05 -5.68 15.56
N VAL A 51 1.58 -6.82 15.04
CA VAL A 51 0.17 -7.18 14.95
C VAL A 51 -0.37 -7.74 16.26
N GLU A 52 -1.57 -7.33 16.63
CA GLU A 52 -2.32 -7.88 17.76
C GLU A 52 -3.76 -8.18 17.35
N LYS A 53 -4.37 -9.21 17.94
CA LYS A 53 -5.78 -9.53 17.69
C LYS A 53 -6.66 -8.37 18.19
N PHE A 54 -7.62 -7.97 17.37
CA PHE A 54 -8.63 -6.99 17.74
C PHE A 54 -10.01 -7.63 17.63
N VAL A 55 -10.81 -7.49 18.67
CA VAL A 55 -12.20 -7.98 18.69
C VAL A 55 -13.09 -6.85 19.18
N TYR A 56 -14.18 -6.62 18.44
CA TYR A 56 -15.23 -5.71 18.79
C TYR A 56 -16.53 -6.49 19.01
N HIS A 57 -17.22 -6.22 20.11
CA HIS A 57 -18.52 -6.79 20.40
C HIS A 57 -19.57 -5.68 20.26
N ASP A 58 -20.49 -5.83 19.30
CA ASP A 58 -21.70 -5.02 19.21
C ASP A 58 -22.81 -5.71 20.00
N ASP A 59 -22.99 -5.30 21.25
CA ASP A 59 -24.04 -5.81 22.13
C ASP A 59 -25.45 -5.51 21.61
N LYS A 60 -25.65 -4.42 20.85
CA LYS A 60 -26.97 -4.03 20.35
C LYS A 60 -27.46 -4.95 19.24
N ARG A 61 -26.54 -5.43 18.40
CA ARG A 61 -26.83 -6.34 17.29
C ARG A 61 -26.43 -7.78 17.58
N ALA A 62 -25.90 -8.06 18.78
CA ALA A 62 -25.35 -9.36 19.18
C ALA A 62 -24.34 -9.92 18.16
N GLN A 63 -23.49 -9.05 17.62
CA GLN A 63 -22.49 -9.40 16.61
C GLN A 63 -21.08 -9.20 17.16
N THR A 64 -20.19 -10.12 16.83
CA THR A 64 -18.76 -10.00 17.14
C THR A 64 -18.00 -9.81 15.85
N TYR A 65 -17.18 -8.78 15.82
CA TYR A 65 -16.25 -8.52 14.72
C TYR A 65 -14.82 -8.83 15.13
N GLU A 66 -14.13 -9.63 14.33
CA GLU A 66 -12.72 -9.93 14.51
C GLU A 66 -11.89 -9.25 13.41
N SER A 67 -10.85 -8.54 13.85
CA SER A 67 -9.81 -8.00 13.00
C SER A 67 -8.46 -8.05 13.73
N TYR A 68 -7.55 -7.17 13.36
CA TYR A 68 -6.29 -6.94 14.04
C TYR A 68 -6.00 -5.45 14.15
N GLN A 69 -5.07 -5.13 15.05
CA GLN A 69 -4.52 -3.80 15.23
C GLN A 69 -2.99 -3.85 15.12
N LEU A 70 -2.38 -2.77 14.67
CA LEU A 70 -0.93 -2.61 14.60
C LEU A 70 -0.47 -1.63 15.68
N LYS A 71 0.51 -2.03 16.49
CA LYS A 71 1.03 -1.21 17.59
C LYS A 71 2.13 -0.25 17.11
N PHE A 72 1.90 1.05 17.26
CA PHE A 72 2.86 2.12 16.95
C PHE A 72 3.07 3.00 18.19
N GLY A 73 4.11 2.69 18.97
CA GLY A 73 4.34 3.31 20.27
C GLY A 73 3.18 3.02 21.23
N GLU A 74 2.53 4.09 21.71
CA GLU A 74 1.38 4.02 22.61
C GLU A 74 0.03 3.93 21.87
N CYS A 75 0.02 4.13 20.55
CA CYS A 75 -1.19 4.10 19.74
C CYS A 75 -1.36 2.75 19.01
N PHE A 76 -2.61 2.28 18.93
CA PHE A 76 -2.99 1.08 18.18
C PHE A 76 -3.79 1.46 16.95
N LEU A 77 -3.28 1.13 15.76
CA LEU A 77 -3.98 1.33 14.50
C LEU A 77 -4.83 0.11 14.20
N ILE A 78 -6.15 0.20 14.40
CA ILE A 78 -7.09 -0.84 13.98
C ILE A 78 -7.11 -0.88 12.46
N VAL A 79 -6.90 -2.05 11.86
CA VAL A 79 -7.06 -2.22 10.41
C VAL A 79 -8.43 -2.82 10.15
N ALA A 80 -9.23 -2.20 9.29
CA ALA A 80 -10.55 -2.69 8.94
C ALA A 80 -10.72 -2.70 7.43
N ALA A 81 -11.24 -3.81 6.89
CA ALA A 81 -11.46 -3.98 5.47
C ALA A 81 -12.96 -4.15 5.17
N ALA A 82 -13.44 -3.46 4.14
CA ALA A 82 -14.78 -3.66 3.61
C ALA A 82 -14.72 -4.75 2.53
N ILE A 83 -15.09 -5.97 2.91
CA ILE A 83 -15.06 -7.18 2.07
C ILE A 83 -16.44 -7.85 2.08
N GLU A 84 -16.81 -8.51 1.00
CA GLU A 84 -18.05 -9.26 0.86
C GLU A 84 -18.10 -10.40 1.90
N GLY A 85 -19.23 -10.54 2.59
CA GLY A 85 -19.37 -11.45 3.74
C GLY A 85 -18.58 -11.01 4.99
N GLY A 86 -17.92 -9.85 4.94
CA GLY A 86 -17.26 -9.22 6.07
C GLY A 86 -18.17 -8.30 6.87
N VAL A 87 -17.60 -7.23 7.42
CA VAL A 87 -18.30 -6.31 8.30
C VAL A 87 -19.29 -5.44 7.54
N HIS A 88 -20.51 -5.33 8.05
CA HIS A 88 -21.48 -4.39 7.49
C HIS A 88 -20.95 -2.94 7.58
N PRO A 89 -21.05 -2.14 6.49
CA PRO A 89 -20.64 -0.74 6.42
C PRO A 89 -20.97 0.11 7.66
N ASP A 90 -22.20 0.01 8.18
CA ASP A 90 -22.63 0.69 9.42
C ASP A 90 -21.71 0.44 10.64
N PHE A 91 -21.17 -0.77 10.81
CA PHE A 91 -20.30 -1.06 11.95
C PHE A 91 -18.92 -0.41 11.78
N LEU A 92 -18.40 -0.34 10.55
CA LEU A 92 -17.17 0.38 10.26
C LEU A 92 -17.33 1.86 10.61
N ALA A 93 -18.51 2.44 10.32
CA ALA A 93 -18.84 3.82 10.70
C ALA A 93 -18.95 4.00 12.24
N GLN A 94 -19.50 3.02 12.95
CA GLN A 94 -19.52 3.04 14.42
C GLN A 94 -18.12 2.98 15.01
N LEU A 95 -17.30 2.01 14.57
CA LEU A 95 -15.92 1.85 15.02
C LEU A 95 -15.10 3.13 14.76
N ARG A 96 -15.30 3.77 13.60
CA ARG A 96 -14.73 5.07 13.25
C ARG A 96 -15.12 6.21 14.22
N ASN A 97 -16.28 6.14 14.85
CA ASN A 97 -16.73 7.15 15.82
C ASN A 97 -16.18 6.90 17.23
N MET A 98 -15.92 5.63 17.57
CA MET A 98 -15.42 5.22 18.88
C MET A 98 -13.93 5.51 19.07
N VAL A 99 -13.12 5.36 18.02
CA VAL A 99 -11.66 5.61 18.10
C VAL A 99 -11.33 7.02 18.61
N GLY A 100 -10.51 7.08 19.66
CA GLY A 100 -10.10 8.29 20.36
C GLY A 100 -11.18 8.95 21.24
N ARG A 101 -12.34 8.33 21.44
CA ARG A 101 -13.44 8.90 22.24
C ARG A 101 -13.99 7.97 23.32
N ASP A 102 -14.26 6.72 22.94
CA ASP A 102 -14.97 5.77 23.81
C ASP A 102 -14.01 5.00 24.71
N ALA A 103 -14.53 4.51 25.85
CA ALA A 103 -13.75 3.71 26.79
C ALA A 103 -13.20 2.43 26.13
N GLY A 104 -11.89 2.21 26.24
CA GLY A 104 -11.18 1.12 25.55
C GLY A 104 -10.71 1.47 24.12
N TYR A 105 -10.97 2.69 23.65
CA TYR A 105 -10.61 3.18 22.31
C TYR A 105 -9.78 4.48 22.35
N GLU A 106 -9.41 4.96 23.54
CA GLU A 106 -8.78 6.25 23.78
C GLU A 106 -7.36 6.37 23.24
N ASN A 107 -6.71 5.25 22.91
CA ASN A 107 -5.38 5.21 22.29
C ASN A 107 -5.41 4.55 20.91
N LYS A 108 -6.59 4.51 20.27
CA LYS A 108 -6.76 3.84 18.99
C LYS A 108 -6.92 4.83 17.84
N ALA A 109 -6.34 4.48 16.71
CA ALA A 109 -6.59 5.04 15.40
C ALA A 109 -7.19 3.95 14.50
N ILE A 110 -7.67 4.32 13.32
CA ILE A 110 -8.24 3.35 12.37
C ILE A 110 -7.77 3.57 10.94
N LEU A 111 -7.52 2.47 10.24
CA LEU A 111 -7.24 2.41 8.80
C LEU A 111 -8.31 1.59 8.10
N PHE A 112 -9.02 2.20 7.17
CA PHE A 112 -9.98 1.54 6.29
C PHE A 112 -9.34 1.13 4.96
N ILE A 113 -9.57 -0.11 4.54
CA ILE A 113 -9.20 -0.61 3.20
C ILE A 113 -10.50 -0.99 2.49
N HIS A 114 -10.79 -0.39 1.35
CA HIS A 114 -12.07 -0.61 0.65
C HIS A 114 -11.95 -0.44 -0.87
N CYS A 115 -12.92 -0.94 -1.62
CA CYS A 115 -13.01 -0.76 -3.08
C CYS A 115 -14.30 -0.10 -3.55
N SER A 116 -15.23 0.22 -2.64
CA SER A 116 -16.52 0.85 -2.94
C SER A 116 -16.57 2.31 -2.46
N SER A 117 -17.54 3.08 -2.98
CA SER A 117 -17.83 4.46 -2.56
C SER A 117 -18.48 4.50 -1.18
N LEU A 118 -17.68 4.25 -0.14
CA LEU A 118 -18.08 4.34 1.27
C LEU A 118 -18.04 5.81 1.76
N ASP A 119 -18.58 6.75 0.99
CA ASP A 119 -18.50 8.19 1.25
C ASP A 119 -19.07 8.59 2.63
N SER A 120 -20.06 7.83 3.14
CA SER A 120 -20.64 8.03 4.48
C SER A 120 -19.72 7.57 5.63
N ILE A 121 -18.76 6.69 5.37
CA ILE A 121 -17.80 6.14 6.35
C ILE A 121 -16.53 6.98 6.40
N LEU A 122 -16.14 7.54 5.26
CA LEU A 122 -14.88 8.27 5.07
C LEU A 122 -14.91 9.73 5.53
N GLY A 123 -16.06 10.24 5.99
CA GLY A 123 -16.16 11.63 6.46
C GLY A 123 -15.03 11.96 7.44
N GLY A 124 -14.18 12.94 7.12
CA GLY A 124 -13.05 13.36 7.97
C GLY A 124 -11.90 12.35 8.12
N ALA A 125 -11.81 11.31 7.29
CA ALA A 125 -10.64 10.43 7.22
C ALA A 125 -9.62 10.94 6.19
N GLY A 126 -8.33 10.75 6.47
CA GLY A 126 -7.23 11.07 5.56
C GLY A 126 -6.94 9.91 4.60
N SER A 127 -6.91 10.17 3.30
CA SER A 127 -6.48 9.16 2.31
C SER A 127 -4.97 8.94 2.42
N LEU A 128 -4.54 7.68 2.39
CA LEU A 128 -3.12 7.30 2.32
C LEU A 128 -2.48 7.63 0.97
N SER A 129 -3.26 7.99 -0.05
CA SER A 129 -2.78 8.35 -1.39
C SER A 129 -2.59 9.86 -1.57
N LYS A 130 -3.05 10.68 -0.62
CA LYS A 130 -2.89 12.14 -0.65
C LYS A 130 -1.42 12.56 -0.54
N GLU A 131 -1.12 13.80 -0.93
CA GLU A 131 0.22 14.36 -0.80
C GLU A 131 0.75 14.22 0.64
N GLY A 132 1.99 13.78 0.78
CA GLY A 132 2.63 13.53 2.07
C GLY A 132 2.32 12.17 2.71
N MET A 133 1.41 11.38 2.16
CA MET A 133 0.98 10.08 2.71
C MET A 133 1.69 8.88 2.02
N PRO A 134 1.77 7.70 2.65
CA PRO A 134 2.66 6.61 2.23
C PRO A 134 2.42 6.06 0.83
N LEU A 135 1.19 6.17 0.31
CA LEU A 135 0.79 5.62 -0.99
C LEU A 135 0.60 6.73 -2.04
N ASN A 136 1.12 7.93 -1.77
CA ASN A 136 1.15 8.99 -2.77
C ASN A 136 2.01 8.58 -3.97
N ILE A 137 1.48 8.73 -5.19
CA ILE A 137 2.16 8.31 -6.41
C ILE A 137 3.50 9.03 -6.61
N GLY A 138 3.59 10.31 -6.26
CA GLY A 138 4.84 11.07 -6.33
C GLY A 138 5.92 10.51 -5.41
N LEU A 139 5.55 10.10 -4.19
CA LEU A 139 6.46 9.44 -3.25
C LEU A 139 6.80 8.01 -3.68
N LEU A 140 5.83 7.29 -4.27
CA LEU A 140 6.01 5.96 -4.82
C LEU A 140 7.08 5.97 -5.92
N LYS A 141 6.94 6.84 -6.92
CA LYS A 141 7.91 6.99 -8.03
C LYS A 141 9.32 7.31 -7.54
N LYS A 142 9.44 8.22 -6.56
CA LYS A 142 10.74 8.55 -5.94
C LYS A 142 11.35 7.35 -5.24
N ASP A 143 10.53 6.57 -4.54
CA ASP A 143 10.99 5.37 -3.83
C ASP A 143 11.41 4.25 -4.80
N ILE A 144 10.65 4.02 -5.86
CA ILE A 144 11.00 3.07 -6.94
C ILE A 144 12.33 3.49 -7.57
N ASN A 145 12.49 4.76 -7.95
CA ASN A 145 13.73 5.28 -8.51
C ASN A 145 14.91 5.03 -7.56
N ARG A 146 14.76 5.39 -6.28
CA ARG A 146 15.77 5.13 -5.25
C ARG A 146 16.11 3.65 -5.13
N LYS A 147 15.11 2.76 -5.09
CA LYS A 147 15.32 1.31 -5.05
C LYS A 147 16.07 0.81 -6.29
N ILE A 148 15.76 1.27 -7.50
CA ILE A 148 16.51 0.94 -8.73
C ILE A 148 18.00 1.31 -8.58
N GLN A 149 18.29 2.48 -8.01
CA GLN A 149 19.67 2.93 -7.80
C GLN A 149 20.41 2.06 -6.75
N GLU A 150 19.70 1.65 -5.70
CA GLU A 150 20.23 0.86 -4.59
C GLU A 150 20.33 -0.66 -4.88
N THR A 151 19.69 -1.16 -5.94
CA THR A 151 19.77 -2.60 -6.28
C THR A 151 21.19 -3.01 -6.67
N GLY A 152 21.45 -4.32 -6.60
CA GLY A 152 22.67 -4.93 -7.13
C GLY A 152 22.73 -5.04 -8.65
N PHE A 153 21.75 -4.49 -9.39
CA PHE A 153 21.66 -4.64 -10.84
C PHE A 153 22.82 -3.99 -11.59
N GLY A 154 23.11 -4.53 -12.79
CA GLY A 154 24.06 -3.94 -13.71
C GLY A 154 23.63 -2.56 -14.18
N ARG A 155 24.58 -1.79 -14.74
CA ARG A 155 24.30 -0.43 -15.25
C ARG A 155 23.20 -0.42 -16.32
N VAL A 156 23.22 -1.41 -17.21
CA VAL A 156 22.25 -1.53 -18.32
C VAL A 156 20.85 -1.79 -17.77
N ASP A 157 20.68 -2.78 -16.90
CA ASP A 157 19.41 -3.08 -16.24
C ASP A 157 18.84 -1.88 -15.48
N LYS A 158 19.68 -1.15 -14.72
CA LYS A 158 19.25 0.08 -14.03
C LYS A 158 18.78 1.13 -15.03
N HIS A 159 19.52 1.34 -16.12
CA HIS A 159 19.13 2.31 -17.15
C HIS A 159 17.79 1.95 -17.78
N ILE A 160 17.59 0.66 -18.10
CA ILE A 160 16.33 0.12 -18.61
C ILE A 160 15.17 0.43 -17.67
N LEU A 161 15.30 0.10 -16.38
CA LEU A 161 14.22 0.32 -15.41
C LEU A 161 13.92 1.81 -15.18
N LEU A 162 14.94 2.66 -15.17
CA LEU A 162 14.75 4.11 -15.04
C LEU A 162 14.05 4.70 -16.26
N GLN A 163 14.41 4.23 -17.47
CA GLN A 163 13.77 4.65 -18.70
C GLN A 163 12.32 4.14 -18.74
N TYR A 164 12.07 2.91 -18.33
CA TYR A 164 10.73 2.33 -18.20
C TYR A 164 9.85 3.15 -17.25
N LEU A 165 10.35 3.43 -16.03
CA LEU A 165 9.65 4.27 -15.04
C LEU A 165 9.32 5.66 -15.59
N LYS A 166 10.26 6.27 -16.33
CA LYS A 166 10.08 7.59 -16.95
C LYS A 166 9.03 7.56 -18.06
N ASN A 167 9.09 6.57 -18.95
CA ASN A 167 8.13 6.42 -20.04
C ASN A 167 6.72 6.23 -19.49
N LYS A 168 6.56 5.31 -18.54
CA LYS A 168 5.28 5.03 -17.89
C LYS A 168 4.70 6.26 -17.19
N SER A 169 5.53 7.01 -16.45
CA SER A 169 5.07 8.25 -15.80
C SER A 169 4.66 9.33 -16.80
N ASN A 170 5.25 9.37 -18.00
CA ASN A 170 4.85 10.33 -19.05
C ASN A 170 3.55 9.89 -19.73
N GLU A 171 3.35 8.59 -19.96
CA GLU A 171 2.12 8.05 -20.54
C GLU A 171 0.91 8.27 -19.64
N LEU A 172 1.11 8.18 -18.32
CA LEU A 172 0.06 8.39 -17.32
C LEU A 172 -0.10 9.87 -16.92
N GLU A 173 0.68 10.78 -17.49
CA GLU A 173 0.59 12.20 -17.17
C GLU A 173 -0.79 12.77 -17.58
N GLY A 174 -1.50 13.37 -16.62
CA GLY A 174 -2.84 13.91 -16.86
C GLY A 174 -3.96 12.86 -16.87
N THR A 175 -3.67 11.60 -16.52
CA THR A 175 -4.68 10.55 -16.32
C THR A 175 -4.92 10.28 -14.83
N ASN A 176 -5.87 9.38 -14.52
CA ASN A 176 -6.08 8.89 -13.16
C ASN A 176 -5.06 7.79 -12.83
N GLU A 177 -3.83 8.20 -12.58
CA GLU A 177 -2.70 7.34 -12.22
C GLU A 177 -2.95 6.58 -10.90
N SER A 178 -2.70 5.27 -10.93
CA SER A 178 -2.92 4.33 -9.82
C SER A 178 -1.60 3.72 -9.33
N ILE A 179 -1.54 3.29 -8.07
CA ILE A 179 -0.35 2.60 -7.54
C ILE A 179 -0.10 1.26 -8.26
N PHE A 180 -1.17 0.65 -8.78
CA PHE A 180 -1.12 -0.63 -9.50
C PHE A 180 -0.51 -0.50 -10.88
N ASP A 181 -0.50 0.72 -11.45
CA ASP A 181 0.26 1.00 -12.66
C ASP A 181 1.77 0.79 -12.45
N TYR A 182 2.25 0.63 -11.22
CA TYR A 182 3.66 0.37 -10.93
C TYR A 182 3.92 -1.04 -10.37
N GLU A 183 2.93 -1.93 -10.43
CA GLU A 183 3.06 -3.30 -9.91
C GLU A 183 4.22 -4.06 -10.56
N ASP A 184 4.31 -4.00 -11.89
CA ASP A 184 5.34 -4.65 -12.69
C ASP A 184 6.78 -4.25 -12.32
N ILE A 185 7.07 -2.96 -12.21
CA ILE A 185 8.42 -2.49 -11.88
C ILE A 185 8.78 -2.85 -10.43
N ILE A 186 7.80 -2.86 -9.52
CA ILE A 186 8.00 -3.26 -8.13
C ILE A 186 8.28 -4.77 -8.02
N GLU A 187 7.62 -5.59 -8.84
CA GLU A 187 7.88 -7.03 -8.88
C GLU A 187 9.33 -7.35 -9.24
N VAL A 188 9.85 -6.68 -10.27
CA VAL A 188 11.22 -6.87 -10.77
C VAL A 188 12.25 -6.39 -9.75
N LEU A 189 11.96 -5.32 -9.00
CA LEU A 189 12.84 -4.85 -7.93
C LEU A 189 13.01 -5.83 -6.77
N GLY A 190 12.16 -6.85 -6.67
CA GLY A 190 12.29 -7.92 -5.70
C GLY A 190 13.30 -9.01 -6.06
N ASP A 191 13.86 -9.00 -7.28
CA ASP A 191 14.84 -9.98 -7.74
C ASP A 191 16.29 -9.47 -7.68
N SER A 192 17.26 -10.38 -7.81
CA SER A 192 18.69 -10.06 -7.84
C SER A 192 19.19 -9.64 -9.23
N GLN A 193 18.40 -9.89 -10.28
CA GLN A 193 18.64 -9.48 -11.67
C GLN A 193 17.32 -9.49 -12.46
N ILE A 194 17.24 -8.74 -13.56
CA ILE A 194 16.10 -8.84 -14.49
C ILE A 194 16.18 -10.17 -15.24
N THR A 195 15.15 -10.99 -15.13
CA THR A 195 15.04 -12.27 -15.85
C THR A 195 14.60 -12.05 -17.30
N SER A 196 14.95 -12.97 -18.20
CA SER A 196 14.58 -12.89 -19.62
C SER A 196 13.05 -12.83 -19.87
N SER A 197 12.24 -13.32 -18.92
CA SER A 197 10.78 -13.19 -18.93
C SER A 197 10.30 -11.76 -18.63
N GLU A 198 10.98 -11.04 -17.73
CA GLU A 198 10.62 -9.68 -17.31
C GLU A 198 10.99 -8.63 -18.35
N TYR A 199 12.02 -8.89 -19.16
CA TYR A 199 12.30 -8.09 -20.36
C TYR A 199 11.05 -7.94 -21.25
N ARG A 200 10.26 -9.00 -21.41
CA ARG A 200 9.00 -8.96 -22.19
C ARG A 200 7.93 -8.10 -21.52
N THR A 201 7.88 -8.08 -20.18
CA THR A 201 6.96 -7.21 -19.42
C THR A 201 7.26 -5.74 -19.68
N PHE A 202 8.53 -5.39 -19.91
CA PHE A 202 8.94 -4.03 -20.26
C PHE A 202 8.84 -3.72 -21.77
N GLU A 203 8.27 -4.62 -22.58
CA GLU A 203 8.29 -4.54 -24.05
C GLU A 203 9.71 -4.44 -24.65
N LEU A 204 10.70 -4.95 -23.92
CA LEU A 204 12.10 -4.94 -24.32
C LEU A 204 12.50 -6.30 -24.88
N PHE A 205 13.27 -6.26 -25.96
CA PHE A 205 13.97 -7.42 -26.45
C PHE A 205 15.38 -7.44 -25.83
N PRO A 206 15.78 -8.51 -25.15
CA PRO A 206 17.16 -8.62 -24.66
C PRO A 206 18.11 -8.58 -25.86
N ASP A 207 18.99 -7.59 -25.89
CA ASP A 207 20.08 -7.49 -26.86
C ASP A 207 21.40 -7.78 -26.16
N GLU A 208 21.99 -8.93 -26.46
CA GLU A 208 23.27 -9.39 -25.92
C GLU A 208 24.44 -8.44 -26.24
N ASN A 209 24.25 -7.45 -27.13
CA ASN A 209 25.29 -6.48 -27.51
C ASN A 209 25.24 -5.16 -26.72
N LEU A 210 24.27 -4.96 -25.81
CA LEU A 210 24.15 -3.69 -25.07
C LEU A 210 25.32 -3.43 -24.09
N GLU A 211 26.00 -4.47 -23.60
CA GLU A 211 27.18 -4.33 -22.74
C GLU A 211 28.38 -3.66 -23.47
N GLY A 212 28.38 -3.66 -24.81
CA GLY A 212 29.45 -3.09 -25.63
C GLY A 212 29.29 -1.61 -25.99
N LEU A 213 28.15 -0.99 -25.68
CA LEU A 213 27.88 0.41 -26.01
C LEU A 213 28.41 1.33 -24.92
N ASN A 214 29.71 1.64 -25.00
CA ASN A 214 30.25 2.80 -24.31
C ASN A 214 29.59 4.07 -24.86
N GLU A 215 29.02 4.90 -23.97
CA GLU A 215 28.56 6.25 -24.29
C GLU A 215 29.68 6.98 -25.05
N LYS A 216 29.43 7.31 -26.33
CA LYS A 216 30.26 8.27 -27.03
C LYS A 216 29.90 9.65 -26.50
N ASN A 217 30.88 10.28 -25.87
CA ASN A 217 30.90 11.66 -25.35
C ASN A 217 30.10 12.67 -26.16
#